data_AF-A0A2S9JS92-F1
#
_entry.id   AF-A0A2S9JS92-F1
#
_cell.length_a   1.000
_cell.length_b   1.000
_cell.length_c   1.000
_cell.angle_alpha   90.00
_cell.angle_beta   90.00
_cell.angle_gamma   90.00
#
_symmetry.space_group_name_H-M   'P 1'
#
loop_
_entity.id
_entity.type
_entity.pdbx_description
1 polymer ?
#
loop_
_entity_poly.entity_id
_entity_poly.type
_entity_poly.pdbx_seq_one_letter_code
_entity_poly.pdbx_strand_id
1 'polypeptide(L)'
;MKAITKREHETLQAKLMQVARDAESPETRHTAEEALLALQEQYQAYHEMIEQLKTCIMEYRELQKSLRSDILVPALREERKATKYSVRDFQLMVTK
;
A
#
# COMPACT_ATOMS: atom_id res chain seq x y z
N MET A 1 0.67 -2.29 -7.49
CA MET A 1 1.03 -1.43 -8.64
C MET A 1 1.09 -2.30 -9.87
N LYS A 2 0.22 -2.09 -10.87
CA LYS A 2 0.40 -2.73 -12.18
C LYS A 2 1.62 -2.06 -12.81
N ALA A 3 2.64 -2.84 -13.13
CA ALA A 3 3.76 -2.35 -13.93
C ALA A 3 3.19 -1.82 -15.26
N ILE A 4 3.67 -0.65 -15.69
CA ILE A 4 3.31 -0.09 -16.99
C ILE A 4 3.66 -1.15 -18.04
N THR A 5 2.68 -1.58 -18.82
CA THR A 5 2.92 -2.55 -19.88
C THR A 5 3.79 -1.90 -20.95
N LYS A 6 4.59 -2.71 -21.67
CA LYS A 6 5.47 -2.21 -22.74
C LYS A 6 4.75 -1.28 -23.72
N ARG A 7 3.51 -1.63 -24.08
CA ARG A 7 2.64 -0.84 -24.97
C ARG A 7 2.27 0.53 -24.40
N GLU A 8 1.95 0.60 -23.10
CA GLU A 8 1.63 1.86 -22.43
C GLU A 8 2.87 2.76 -22.33
N HIS A 9 4.05 2.17 -22.09
CA HIS A 9 5.31 2.91 -22.08
C HIS A 9 5.66 3.49 -23.46
N GLU A 10 5.55 2.69 -24.52
CA GLU A 10 5.76 3.14 -25.91
C GLU A 10 4.78 4.25 -26.30
N THR A 11 3.52 4.14 -25.87
CA THR A 11 2.49 5.16 -26.11
C THR A 11 2.84 6.48 -25.39
N LEU A 12 3.31 6.40 -24.14
CA LEU A 12 3.76 7.58 -23.39
C LEU A 12 4.95 8.24 -24.08
N GLN A 13 5.93 7.46 -24.51
CA GLN A 13 7.12 7.95 -25.19
C GLN A 13 6.77 8.65 -26.50
N ALA A 14 5.84 8.10 -27.28
CA ALA A 14 5.37 8.72 -28.52
C ALA A 14 4.67 10.07 -28.26
N LYS A 15 3.84 10.16 -27.21
CA LYS A 15 3.18 11.42 -26.82
C LYS A 15 4.17 12.48 -26.36
N LEU A 16 5.19 12.10 -25.58
CA LEU A 16 6.25 13.02 -25.15
C LEU A 16 7.08 13.53 -26.33
N MET A 17 7.39 12.67 -27.30
CA MET A 17 8.06 13.10 -28.54
C MET A 17 7.19 14.05 -29.36
N GLN A 18 5.87 13.84 -29.38
CA GLN A 18 4.95 14.74 -30.07
C GLN A 18 4.95 16.13 -29.41
N VAL A 19 4.83 16.20 -28.08
CA VAL A 19 4.89 17.46 -27.34
C VAL A 19 6.22 18.20 -27.55
N ALA A 20 7.34 17.46 -27.59
CA ALA A 20 8.64 18.06 -27.89
C ALA A 20 8.70 18.68 -29.29
N ARG A 21 8.11 18.02 -30.30
CA ARG A 21 8.00 18.57 -31.66
C ARG A 21 7.07 19.78 -31.72
N ASP A 22 5.95 19.71 -31.01
CA ASP A 22 4.96 20.80 -30.97
C ASP A 22 5.53 22.04 -30.25
N ALA A 23 6.49 21.87 -29.34
CA ALA A 23 7.20 22.97 -28.68
C ALA A 23 8.19 23.72 -29.61
N GLU A 24 8.66 23.08 -30.70
CA GLU A 24 9.57 23.71 -31.67
C GLU A 24 8.84 24.67 -32.62
N SER A 25 7.53 24.49 -32.82
CA SER A 25 6.71 25.36 -33.64
C SER A 25 6.08 26.50 -32.81
N PRO A 26 6.24 27.78 -33.21
CA PRO A 26 5.68 28.93 -32.48
C PRO A 26 4.16 28.89 -32.33
N GLU A 27 3.46 28.26 -33.27
CA GLU A 27 1.99 28.19 -33.31
C GLU A 27 1.42 27.18 -32.31
N THR A 28 2.16 26.10 -32.02
CA THR A 28 1.72 25.01 -31.13
C THR A 28 2.42 24.99 -29.78
N ARG A 29 3.44 25.84 -29.60
CA ARG A 29 4.25 25.92 -28.39
C ARG A 29 3.43 26.16 -27.12
N HIS A 30 2.44 27.05 -27.18
CA HIS A 30 1.60 27.33 -26.01
C HIS A 30 0.80 26.10 -25.57
N THR A 31 0.21 25.37 -26.51
CA THR A 31 -0.51 24.12 -26.24
C THR A 31 0.43 23.02 -25.73
N ALA A 32 1.67 22.96 -26.21
CA ALA A 32 2.68 22.04 -25.69
C ALA A 32 3.07 22.37 -24.23
N GLU A 33 3.21 23.65 -23.90
CA GLU A 33 3.50 24.12 -22.53
C GLU A 33 2.34 23.78 -21.57
N GLU A 34 1.08 24.02 -21.97
CA GLU A 34 -0.10 23.62 -21.19
C GLU A 34 -0.17 22.10 -20.96
N ALA A 35 0.13 21.31 -22.00
CA ALA A 35 0.13 19.85 -21.90
C ALA A 35 1.22 19.34 -20.95
N LEU A 36 2.40 19.97 -20.92
CA LEU A 36 3.48 19.63 -20.00
C LEU A 36 3.12 19.98 -18.55
N LEU A 37 2.50 21.14 -18.32
CA LEU A 37 2.03 21.54 -16.99
C LEU A 37 1.00 20.54 -16.45
N ALA A 38 -0.01 20.18 -17.25
CA ALA A 38 -1.01 19.19 -16.87
C ALA A 38 -0.38 17.83 -16.55
N LEU A 39 0.66 17.41 -17.30
CA LEU A 39 1.37 16.16 -17.02
C LEU A 39 2.17 16.24 -15.71
N GLN A 40 2.80 17.38 -15.43
CA GLN A 40 3.54 17.61 -14.19
C GLN A 40 2.61 17.56 -12.98
N GLU A 41 1.43 18.20 -13.06
CA GLU A 41 0.41 18.16 -12.00
C GLU A 41 -0.06 16.72 -11.73
N GLN A 42 -0.35 15.95 -12.78
CA GLN A 42 -0.74 14.55 -12.63
C GLN A 42 0.38 13.71 -11.99
N TYR A 43 1.62 13.91 -12.40
CA TYR A 43 2.77 13.21 -11.81
C TYR A 43 2.90 13.53 -10.31
N GLN A 44 2.74 14.79 -9.93
CA GLN A 44 2.79 15.22 -8.54
C GLN A 44 1.66 14.57 -7.72
N ALA A 45 0.43 14.57 -8.25
CA ALA A 45 -0.70 13.91 -7.60
C ALA A 45 -0.46 12.39 -7.40
N TYR A 46 0.11 11.71 -8.41
CA TYR A 46 0.48 10.30 -8.26
C TYR A 46 1.56 10.08 -7.19
N HIS A 47 2.54 10.98 -7.09
CA HIS A 47 3.57 10.89 -6.08
C HIS A 47 2.98 11.04 -4.68
N GLU A 48 2.10 12.01 -4.47
CA GLU A 48 1.38 12.21 -3.21
C GLU A 48 0.54 10.98 -2.82
N MET A 49 -0.20 10.39 -3.77
CA MET A 49 -0.94 9.15 -3.54
C MET A 49 -0.04 7.98 -3.12
N ILE A 50 1.16 7.87 -3.71
CA ILE A 50 2.13 6.83 -3.34
C ILE A 50 2.62 7.05 -1.90
N GLU A 51 2.92 8.29 -1.51
CA GLU A 51 3.32 8.59 -0.13
C GLU A 51 2.20 8.31 0.87
N GLN A 52 0.96 8.69 0.56
CA GLN A 52 -0.21 8.34 1.38
C GLN A 52 -0.38 6.82 1.52
N LEU A 53 -0.19 6.06 0.42
CA LEU A 53 -0.27 4.61 0.45
C LEU A 53 0.83 3.99 1.32
N LYS A 54 2.06 4.52 1.25
CA LYS A 54 3.16 4.07 2.12
C LYS A 54 2.81 4.27 3.60
N THR A 55 2.30 5.44 3.96
CA THR A 55 1.84 5.75 5.32
C THR A 55 0.76 4.77 5.77
N CYS A 56 -0.27 4.54 4.95
CA CYS A 56 -1.34 3.60 5.27
C CYS A 56 -0.82 2.16 5.47
N ILE A 57 0.12 1.70 4.64
CA ILE A 57 0.75 0.38 4.80
C ILE A 57 1.52 0.29 6.13
N MET A 58 2.22 1.35 6.52
CA MET A 58 2.94 1.40 7.79
C MET A 58 1.99 1.35 8.98
N GLU A 59 0.95 2.18 8.98
CA GLU A 59 -0.08 2.20 10.02
C GLU A 59 -0.77 0.84 10.16
N TYR A 60 -1.09 0.19 9.04
CA TYR A 60 -1.69 -1.14 9.05
C TYR A 60 -0.75 -2.19 9.67
N ARG A 61 0.55 -2.12 9.40
CA ARG A 61 1.54 -3.03 10.01
C ARG A 61 1.65 -2.83 11.53
N GLU A 62 1.64 -1.60 12.00
CA GLU A 62 1.64 -1.32 13.44
C GLU A 62 0.33 -1.76 14.11
N LEU A 63 -0.81 -1.53 13.46
CA LEU A 63 -2.09 -2.02 13.94
C LEU A 63 -2.12 -3.56 14.02
N GLN A 64 -1.62 -4.25 12.99
CA GLN A 64 -1.51 -5.71 12.98
C GLN A 64 -0.62 -6.21 14.12
N LYS A 65 0.49 -5.52 14.40
CA LYS A 65 1.40 -5.83 15.50
C LYS A 65 0.72 -5.68 16.85
N SER A 66 0.05 -4.55 17.10
CA SER A 66 -0.70 -4.30 18.34
C SER A 66 -1.84 -5.30 18.53
N LEU A 67 -2.63 -5.57 17.48
CA LEU A 67 -3.68 -6.59 17.51
C LEU A 67 -3.13 -7.94 17.95
N ARG A 68 -1.95 -8.33 17.43
CA ARG A 68 -1.31 -9.58 17.80
C ARG A 68 -0.78 -9.57 19.23
N SER A 69 -0.04 -8.54 19.62
CA SER A 69 0.64 -8.49 20.93
C SER A 69 -0.31 -8.24 22.08
N ASP A 70 -1.35 -7.43 21.87
CA ASP A 70 -2.15 -6.85 22.95
C ASP A 70 -3.50 -7.56 23.08
N ILE A 71 -4.01 -8.13 21.98
CA ILE A 71 -5.33 -8.78 21.96
C ILE A 71 -5.18 -10.29 21.77
N LEU A 72 -4.64 -10.72 20.63
CA LEU A 72 -4.68 -12.14 20.25
C LEU A 72 -3.80 -13.00 21.14
N VAL A 73 -2.54 -12.61 21.38
CA VAL A 73 -1.63 -13.41 22.21
C VAL A 73 -2.12 -13.49 23.66
N PRO A 74 -2.55 -12.40 24.31
CA PRO A 74 -3.13 -12.47 25.66
C PRO A 74 -4.40 -13.33 25.71
N ALA A 75 -5.34 -13.16 24.79
CA ALA A 75 -6.56 -13.96 24.74
C ALA A 75 -6.25 -15.46 24.58
N LEU A 76 -5.33 -15.82 23.67
CA LEU A 76 -4.89 -17.20 23.48
C LEU A 76 -4.17 -17.76 24.72
N ARG A 77 -3.45 -16.91 25.47
CA ARG A 77 -2.82 -17.32 26.74
C ARG A 77 -3.86 -17.59 27.82
N GLU A 78 -4.90 -16.76 27.93
CA GLU A 78 -5.99 -16.96 28.89
C GLU A 78 -6.80 -18.21 28.54
N GLU A 79 -7.17 -18.42 27.28
CA GLU A 79 -7.81 -19.67 26.82
C GLU A 79 -6.95 -20.91 27.15
N ARG A 80 -5.63 -20.83 26.95
CA ARG A 80 -4.70 -21.91 27.30
C ARG A 80 -4.60 -22.15 28.82
N LYS A 81 -4.78 -21.11 29.64
CA LYS A 81 -4.83 -21.26 31.11
C LYS A 81 -6.17 -21.83 31.57
N ALA A 82 -7.28 -21.40 30.97
CA ALA A 82 -8.61 -21.91 31.26
C ALA A 82 -8.74 -23.39 30.89
N THR A 83 -8.15 -23.80 29.77
CA THR A 83 -8.07 -25.22 29.37
C THR A 83 -7.04 -26.04 30.18
N LYS A 84 -6.22 -25.39 31.00
CA LYS A 84 -5.27 -26.06 31.92
C LYS A 84 -5.90 -26.51 33.25
N TYR A 85 -7.20 -26.32 33.45
CA TYR A 85 -7.97 -27.21 34.33
C TYR A 85 -8.20 -28.55 33.57
N SER A 86 -7.54 -29.69 33.80
CA SER A 86 -6.33 -30.06 34.52
C SER A 86 -6.05 -31.54 34.22
N VAL A 87 -4.85 -31.93 33.83
CA VAL A 87 -4.49 -33.36 33.95
C VAL A 87 -4.41 -33.77 35.43
N ARG A 88 -4.13 -32.81 36.33
CA ARG A 88 -4.06 -33.00 37.79
C ARG A 88 -5.42 -33.17 38.49
N ASP A 89 -6.45 -32.39 38.17
CA ASP A 89 -7.78 -32.54 38.78
C ASP A 89 -8.52 -33.76 38.20
N PHE A 90 -8.20 -34.21 36.97
CA PHE A 90 -8.62 -35.54 36.50
C PHE A 90 -7.94 -36.68 37.27
N GLN A 91 -6.63 -36.57 37.58
CA GLN A 91 -5.92 -37.57 38.39
C GLN A 91 -6.41 -37.61 39.86
N LEU A 92 -6.82 -36.48 40.43
CA LEU A 92 -7.38 -36.39 41.78
C LEU A 92 -8.83 -36.91 41.89
N MET A 93 -9.57 -36.98 40.78
CA MET A 93 -10.90 -37.61 40.73
C MET A 93 -10.85 -39.14 40.55
N VAL A 94 -9.76 -39.69 40.01
CA VAL A 94 -9.60 -41.14 39.77
C VAL A 94 -9.14 -41.90 41.03
N THR A 95 -8.66 -41.21 42.07
CA THR A 95 -8.19 -41.80 43.34
C THR A 95 -9.18 -41.67 44.51
N LYS A 96 -10.47 -41.44 44.26
CA LYS A 96 -11.54 -41.58 45.26
C LYS A 96 -12.44 -42.76 44.90
#